data_AF-A0A1V0RD01-F1
#
_entry.id   AF-A0A1V0RD01-F1
#
_cell.length_a   1.000
_cell.length_b   1.000
_cell.length_c   1.000
_cell.angle_alpha   90.00
_cell.angle_beta   90.00
_cell.angle_gamma   90.00
#
_symmetry.space_group_name_H-M   'P 1'
#
loop_
_entity.id
_entity.type
_entity.pdbx_description
1 polymer ?
#
loop_
_entity_poly.entity_id
_entity_poly.type
_entity_poly.pdbx_seq_one_letter_code
_entity_poly.pdbx_strand_id
1 'polypeptide(L)'
;MTDRHLKAVDDLLAPAAVLEFSDDLRIPDIEPLQSFLGARLGELAAQEQDADARWAAQRLAELTDAACRDLEDELVIWQEVLTEGRAGQPGPVQTLRQGLGFRWNRLIDTASRFASHPDYRPRWHRLRYLCVEHAEFVEQADQGMQRGSLDGDRSHP
;
A
#
# COMPACT_ATOMS: atom_id res chain seq x y z
N MET A 1 -34.95 9.13 2.46
CA MET A 1 -34.15 7.95 2.91
C MET A 1 -32.87 7.79 2.08
N THR A 2 -32.33 8.88 1.52
CA THR A 2 -31.21 8.93 0.55
C THR A 2 -29.97 9.63 1.11
N ASP A 3 -30.14 10.52 2.10
CA ASP A 3 -29.05 11.32 2.69
C ASP A 3 -28.00 10.50 3.46
N ARG A 4 -28.42 9.42 4.14
CA ARG A 4 -27.49 8.55 4.88
C ARG A 4 -26.58 7.73 3.97
N HIS A 5 -27.03 7.41 2.76
CA HIS A 5 -26.25 6.60 1.83
C HIS A 5 -25.19 7.45 1.13
N LEU A 6 -25.54 8.69 0.74
CA LEU A 6 -24.60 9.66 0.18
C LEU A 6 -23.50 10.05 1.18
N LYS A 7 -23.85 10.27 2.45
CA LYS A 7 -22.86 10.60 3.50
C LYS A 7 -21.90 9.44 3.80
N ALA A 8 -22.40 8.20 3.79
CA ALA A 8 -21.56 7.02 3.96
C ALA A 8 -20.60 6.82 2.78
N VAL A 9 -21.03 7.18 1.56
CA VAL A 9 -20.17 7.18 0.37
C VAL A 9 -19.14 8.30 0.44
N ASP A 10 -19.49 9.53 0.84
CA ASP A 10 -18.51 10.62 1.01
C ASP A 10 -17.46 10.31 2.10
N ASP A 11 -17.87 9.71 3.23
CA ASP A 11 -16.93 9.26 4.27
C ASP A 11 -16.04 8.09 3.81
N LEU A 12 -16.48 7.30 2.79
CA LEU A 12 -15.67 6.27 2.13
C LEU A 12 -14.66 6.86 1.12
N LEU A 13 -14.85 8.10 0.67
CA LEU A 13 -14.11 8.74 -0.42
C LEU A 13 -13.01 9.71 0.04
N ALA A 14 -13.02 10.16 1.29
CA ALA A 14 -11.96 11.01 1.82
C ALA A 14 -10.69 10.19 2.14
N PRO A 15 -9.49 10.64 1.69
CA PRO A 15 -8.24 9.95 2.02
C PRO A 15 -8.00 9.94 3.53
N ALA A 16 -7.70 8.77 4.09
CA ALA A 16 -7.41 8.65 5.51
C ALA A 16 -6.13 9.45 5.86
N ALA A 17 -6.10 10.07 7.04
CA ALA A 17 -4.91 10.77 7.52
C ALA A 17 -3.74 9.81 7.77
N VAL A 18 -4.06 8.59 8.19
CA VAL A 18 -3.17 7.44 8.39
C VAL A 18 -3.80 6.26 7.65
N LEU A 19 -3.00 5.54 6.87
CA LEU A 19 -3.45 4.36 6.12
C LEU A 19 -3.06 3.13 6.94
N GLU A 20 -4.00 2.47 7.59
CA GLU A 20 -3.68 1.26 8.38
C GLU A 20 -3.86 -0.01 7.55
N PHE A 21 -4.84 0.02 6.64
CA PHE A 21 -5.25 -1.11 5.82
C PHE A 21 -5.08 -0.84 4.33
N SER A 22 -4.86 -1.90 3.55
CA SER A 22 -4.86 -1.80 2.09
C SER A 22 -6.24 -1.36 1.56
N ASP A 23 -7.31 -1.75 2.26
CA ASP A 23 -8.67 -1.30 1.97
C ASP A 23 -8.89 0.20 2.19
N ASP A 24 -7.99 0.91 2.87
CA ASP A 24 -8.06 2.36 3.07
C ASP A 24 -7.44 3.15 1.90
N LEU A 25 -6.68 2.48 1.02
CA LEU A 25 -6.02 3.14 -0.11
C LEU A 25 -7.04 3.72 -1.08
N ARG A 26 -6.80 4.97 -1.50
CA ARG A 26 -7.59 5.71 -2.48
C ARG A 26 -6.68 6.30 -3.54
N ILE A 27 -7.25 6.61 -4.72
CA ILE A 27 -6.50 7.24 -5.82
C ILE A 27 -5.74 8.50 -5.38
N PRO A 28 -6.30 9.41 -4.54
CA PRO A 28 -5.56 10.59 -4.08
C PRO A 28 -4.33 10.30 -3.20
N ASP A 29 -4.14 9.05 -2.76
CA ASP A 29 -2.93 8.64 -2.04
C ASP A 29 -1.73 8.43 -2.97
N ILE A 30 -1.99 8.17 -4.25
CA ILE A 30 -0.97 7.80 -5.24
C ILE A 30 -0.29 9.04 -5.81
N GLU A 31 -1.06 10.05 -6.23
CA GLU A 31 -0.53 11.26 -6.89
C GLU A 31 0.62 11.93 -6.09
N PRO A 32 0.52 12.14 -4.76
CA PRO A 32 1.61 12.74 -4.01
C PRO A 32 2.87 11.86 -3.98
N LEU A 33 2.69 10.54 -3.89
CA LEU A 33 3.80 9.58 -3.87
C LEU A 33 4.47 9.51 -5.25
N GLN A 34 3.68 9.46 -6.32
CA GLN A 34 4.16 9.48 -7.71
C GLN A 34 4.95 10.75 -7.99
N SER A 35 4.43 11.91 -7.63
CA SER A 35 5.11 13.20 -7.82
C SER A 35 6.44 13.24 -7.07
N PHE A 36 6.46 12.77 -5.82
CA PHE A 36 7.67 12.70 -5.02
C PHE A 36 8.72 11.77 -5.64
N LEU A 37 8.34 10.54 -5.97
CA LEU A 37 9.23 9.55 -6.58
C LEU A 37 9.75 10.02 -7.93
N GLY A 38 8.90 10.61 -8.77
CA GLY A 38 9.28 11.20 -10.05
C GLY A 38 10.34 12.29 -9.88
N ALA A 39 10.15 13.21 -8.92
CA ALA A 39 11.14 14.23 -8.62
C ALA A 39 12.47 13.64 -8.11
N ARG A 40 12.42 12.69 -7.17
CA ARG A 40 13.64 12.11 -6.57
C ARG A 40 14.45 11.29 -7.59
N LEU A 41 13.77 10.46 -8.39
CA LEU A 41 14.42 9.63 -9.41
C LEU A 41 14.91 10.48 -10.59
N GLY A 42 14.20 11.57 -10.93
CA GLY A 42 14.66 12.54 -11.92
C GLY A 42 15.92 13.28 -11.48
N GLU A 43 16.00 13.71 -10.22
CA GLU A 43 17.21 14.31 -9.66
C GLU A 43 18.38 13.34 -9.62
N LEU A 44 18.14 12.08 -9.24
CA LEU A 44 19.16 11.03 -9.26
C LEU A 44 19.74 10.90 -10.68
N ALA A 45 18.90 10.76 -11.69
CA ALA A 45 19.34 10.68 -13.08
C ALA A 45 20.14 11.93 -13.53
N ALA A 46 19.74 13.13 -13.08
CA ALA A 46 20.43 14.37 -13.43
C ALA A 46 21.82 14.52 -12.78
N GLN A 47 22.02 13.91 -11.60
CA GLN A 47 23.28 13.94 -10.88
C GLN A 47 24.31 12.92 -11.40
N GLU A 48 23.85 11.85 -12.05
CA GLU A 48 24.73 10.82 -12.57
C GLU A 48 25.57 11.32 -13.77
N GLN A 49 26.89 11.16 -13.65
CA GLN A 49 27.84 11.51 -14.71
C GLN A 49 28.04 10.36 -15.70
N ASP A 50 27.98 9.12 -15.20
CA ASP A 50 28.05 7.91 -16.00
C ASP A 50 26.77 7.71 -16.83
N ALA A 51 26.93 7.33 -18.09
CA ALA A 51 25.81 7.23 -19.02
C ALA A 51 24.91 6.02 -18.71
N ASP A 52 25.50 4.90 -18.30
CA ASP A 52 24.75 3.69 -17.98
C ASP A 52 23.99 3.87 -16.66
N ALA A 53 24.63 4.48 -15.65
CA ALA A 53 23.98 4.85 -14.39
C ALA A 53 22.81 5.82 -14.60
N ARG A 54 23.02 6.85 -15.43
CA ARG A 54 21.94 7.80 -15.80
C ARG A 54 20.79 7.09 -16.49
N TRP A 55 21.07 6.23 -17.46
CA TRP A 55 20.05 5.46 -18.17
C TRP A 55 19.28 4.55 -17.20
N ALA A 56 19.98 3.84 -16.31
CA ALA A 56 19.35 2.98 -15.31
C ALA A 56 18.43 3.78 -14.36
N ALA A 57 18.85 4.96 -13.91
CA ALA A 57 18.03 5.85 -13.09
C ALA A 57 16.77 6.34 -13.82
N GLN A 58 16.90 6.70 -15.10
CA GLN A 58 15.75 7.07 -15.95
C GLN A 58 14.77 5.89 -16.12
N ARG A 59 15.27 4.69 -16.39
CA ARG A 59 14.43 3.49 -16.50
C ARG A 59 13.73 3.16 -15.18
N LEU A 60 14.40 3.35 -14.05
CA LEU A 60 13.78 3.20 -12.74
C LEU A 60 12.65 4.22 -12.52
N ALA A 61 12.84 5.48 -12.94
CA ALA A 61 11.79 6.49 -12.90
C ALA A 61 10.57 6.10 -13.74
N GLU A 62 10.77 5.66 -14.98
CA GLU A 62 9.70 5.22 -15.88
C GLU A 62 8.95 3.99 -15.34
N LEU A 63 9.67 3.01 -14.79
CA LEU A 63 9.05 1.82 -14.18
C LEU A 63 8.25 2.17 -12.93
N THR A 64 8.73 3.14 -12.14
CA THR A 64 8.04 3.60 -10.93
C THR A 64 6.77 4.36 -11.30
N ASP A 65 6.84 5.23 -12.32
CA ASP A 65 5.66 5.93 -12.85
C ASP A 65 4.61 4.96 -13.39
N ALA A 66 5.03 3.96 -14.17
CA ALA A 66 4.14 2.91 -14.66
C ALA A 66 3.50 2.13 -13.49
N ALA A 67 4.28 1.79 -12.46
CA ALA A 67 3.75 1.10 -11.28
C ALA A 67 2.74 1.94 -10.47
N CYS A 68 2.89 3.27 -10.44
CA CYS A 68 1.89 4.16 -9.86
C CYS A 68 0.59 4.13 -10.67
N ARG A 69 0.67 4.24 -12.01
CA ARG A 69 -0.51 4.19 -12.90
C ARG A 69 -1.24 2.85 -12.82
N ASP A 70 -0.50 1.73 -12.83
CA ASP A 70 -1.08 0.40 -12.68
C ASP A 70 -1.83 0.26 -11.33
N LEU A 71 -1.30 0.85 -10.26
CA LEU A 71 -1.96 0.85 -8.95
C LEU A 71 -3.21 1.75 -8.93
N GLU A 72 -3.18 2.90 -9.60
CA GLU A 72 -4.37 3.75 -9.76
C GLU A 72 -5.50 3.03 -10.49
N ASP A 73 -5.19 2.35 -11.61
CA ASP A 73 -6.17 1.56 -12.36
C ASP A 73 -6.81 0.47 -11.50
N GLU A 74 -6.02 -0.21 -10.66
CA GLU A 74 -6.54 -1.20 -9.73
C GLU A 74 -7.38 -0.61 -8.61
N LEU A 75 -7.05 0.59 -8.14
CA LEU A 75 -7.85 1.31 -7.15
C LEU A 75 -9.21 1.75 -7.72
N VAL A 76 -9.28 2.08 -9.02
CA VAL A 76 -10.56 2.29 -9.71
C VAL A 76 -11.41 1.02 -9.66
N ILE A 77 -10.85 -0.13 -10.02
CA ILE A 77 -11.56 -1.41 -9.96
C ILE A 77 -11.99 -1.73 -8.51
N TRP A 78 -11.13 -1.46 -7.54
CA TRP A 78 -11.44 -1.68 -6.13
C TRP A 78 -12.58 -0.81 -5.64
N GLN A 79 -12.62 0.46 -6.07
CA GLN A 79 -13.70 1.39 -5.74
C GLN A 79 -15.06 0.90 -6.29
N GLU A 80 -15.07 0.33 -7.50
CA GLU A 80 -16.28 -0.32 -8.05
C GLU A 80 -16.72 -1.51 -7.18
N VAL A 81 -15.78 -2.38 -6.78
CA VAL A 81 -16.05 -3.51 -5.88
C VAL A 81 -16.67 -3.06 -4.56
N LEU A 82 -16.14 -1.99 -3.95
CA LEU A 82 -16.67 -1.41 -2.71
C LEU A 82 -18.09 -0.87 -2.92
N THR A 83 -18.31 -0.14 -4.00
CA THR A 83 -19.61 0.45 -4.36
C THR A 83 -20.68 -0.62 -4.58
N GLU A 84 -20.31 -1.74 -5.18
CA GLU A 84 -21.19 -2.89 -5.41
C GLU A 84 -21.35 -3.81 -4.19
N GLY A 85 -20.69 -3.52 -3.07
CA GLY A 85 -20.75 -4.32 -1.85
C GLY A 85 -20.11 -5.71 -2.00
N ARG A 86 -19.18 -5.88 -2.94
CA ARG A 86 -18.56 -7.17 -3.28
C ARG A 86 -17.25 -7.44 -2.56
N ALA A 87 -16.81 -6.55 -1.66
CA ALA A 87 -15.53 -6.64 -0.95
C ALA A 87 -15.28 -7.98 -0.22
N GLY A 88 -16.34 -8.65 0.23
CA GLY A 88 -16.27 -9.95 0.89
C GLY A 88 -16.24 -11.16 -0.05
N GLN A 89 -16.34 -10.97 -1.37
CA GLN A 89 -16.39 -12.09 -2.31
C GLN A 89 -15.04 -12.82 -2.39
N PRO A 90 -15.03 -14.16 -2.37
CA PRO A 90 -13.81 -14.93 -2.54
C PRO A 90 -13.29 -14.85 -3.98
N GLY A 91 -12.03 -15.23 -4.17
CA GLY A 91 -11.41 -15.35 -5.50
C GLY A 91 -10.84 -14.02 -6.00
N PRO A 92 -11.13 -13.58 -7.24
CA PRO A 92 -10.45 -12.44 -7.88
C PRO A 92 -10.47 -11.15 -7.06
N VAL A 93 -11.55 -10.90 -6.30
CA VAL A 93 -11.67 -9.73 -5.42
C VAL A 93 -10.62 -9.75 -4.30
N GLN A 94 -10.37 -10.91 -3.69
CA GLN A 94 -9.33 -11.04 -2.66
C GLN A 94 -7.93 -10.97 -3.27
N THR A 95 -7.74 -11.48 -4.49
CA THR A 95 -6.47 -11.32 -5.22
C THR A 95 -6.18 -9.84 -5.51
N LEU A 96 -7.19 -9.08 -5.94
CA LEU A 96 -7.08 -7.63 -6.13
C LEU A 96 -6.71 -6.93 -4.82
N ARG A 97 -7.46 -7.18 -3.74
CA ARG A 97 -7.19 -6.62 -2.40
C ARG A 97 -5.76 -6.87 -1.93
N GLN A 98 -5.27 -8.10 -2.08
CA GLN A 98 -3.88 -8.45 -1.74
C GLN A 98 -2.88 -7.74 -2.66
N GLY A 99 -3.19 -7.66 -3.95
CA GLY A 99 -2.39 -6.97 -4.95
C GLY A 99 -2.19 -5.49 -4.64
N LEU A 100 -3.24 -4.79 -4.20
CA LEU A 100 -3.17 -3.37 -3.81
C LEU A 100 -2.12 -3.14 -2.72
N GLY A 101 -2.22 -3.88 -1.61
CA GLY A 101 -1.27 -3.78 -0.50
C GLY A 101 0.16 -4.13 -0.92
N PHE A 102 0.33 -5.19 -1.73
CA PHE A 102 1.63 -5.59 -2.24
C PHE A 102 2.28 -4.50 -3.12
N ARG A 103 1.54 -3.94 -4.08
CA ARG A 103 2.05 -2.91 -5.00
C ARG A 103 2.34 -1.60 -4.29
N TRP A 104 1.46 -1.15 -3.40
CA TRP A 104 1.72 -0.01 -2.53
C TRP A 104 3.02 -0.20 -1.75
N ASN A 105 3.17 -1.34 -1.07
CA ASN A 105 4.37 -1.62 -0.27
C ASN A 105 5.66 -1.60 -1.10
N ARG A 106 5.62 -2.02 -2.38
CA ARG A 106 6.78 -1.91 -3.28
C ARG A 106 7.13 -0.46 -3.60
N LEU A 107 6.14 0.41 -3.83
CA LEU A 107 6.39 1.84 -4.04
C LEU A 107 6.94 2.50 -2.76
N ILE A 108 6.43 2.10 -1.59
CA ILE A 108 6.93 2.56 -0.30
C ILE A 108 8.37 2.12 -0.06
N ASP A 109 8.75 0.90 -0.43
CA ASP A 109 10.14 0.45 -0.32
C ASP A 109 11.08 1.33 -1.13
N THR A 110 10.67 1.74 -2.34
CA THR A 110 11.42 2.72 -3.15
C THR A 110 11.46 4.09 -2.47
N ALA A 111 10.31 4.60 -2.01
CA ALA A 111 10.22 5.92 -1.38
C ALA A 111 11.03 6.00 -0.08
N SER A 112 11.12 4.91 0.69
CA SER A 112 11.86 4.84 1.95
C SER A 112 13.35 5.11 1.78
N ARG A 113 13.90 4.91 0.58
CA ARG A 113 15.29 5.29 0.25
C ARG A 113 15.53 6.80 0.35
N PHE A 114 14.46 7.59 0.31
CA PHE A 114 14.48 9.05 0.43
C PHE A 114 13.82 9.54 1.74
N ALA A 115 13.73 8.69 2.77
CA ALA A 115 13.03 9.02 4.01
C ALA A 115 13.62 10.23 4.79
N SER A 116 14.87 10.59 4.52
CA SER A 116 15.49 11.80 5.09
C SER A 116 15.12 13.09 4.37
N HIS A 117 14.42 13.01 3.24
CA HIS A 117 14.01 14.18 2.47
C HIS A 117 12.89 14.94 3.19
N PRO A 118 12.90 16.30 3.25
CA PRO A 118 11.90 17.08 3.98
C PRO A 118 10.46 16.88 3.47
N ASP A 119 10.30 16.61 2.17
CA ASP A 119 8.98 16.35 1.56
C ASP A 119 8.49 14.91 1.76
N TYR A 120 9.29 14.04 2.39
CA TYR A 120 8.87 12.68 2.71
C TYR A 120 7.73 12.70 3.74
N ARG A 121 6.60 12.08 3.40
CA ARG A 121 5.40 12.13 4.25
C ARG A 121 5.33 10.93 5.19
N PRO A 122 5.02 11.11 6.49
CA PRO A 122 4.88 10.01 7.44
C PRO A 122 3.84 8.95 7.05
N ARG A 123 2.81 9.33 6.28
CA ARG A 123 1.78 8.42 5.76
C ARG A 123 2.30 7.38 4.76
N TRP A 124 3.50 7.58 4.19
CA TRP A 124 4.11 6.67 3.22
C TRP A 124 4.81 5.51 3.92
N HIS A 125 4.02 4.66 4.56
CA HIS A 125 4.51 3.48 5.27
C HIS A 125 3.89 2.20 4.71
N ARG A 126 4.54 1.09 5.06
CA ARG A 126 4.05 -0.24 4.65
C ARG A 126 2.73 -0.53 5.33
N LEU A 127 1.82 -1.14 4.59
CA LEU A 127 0.55 -1.65 5.08
C LEU A 127 0.75 -3.12 5.41
N ARG A 128 0.64 -3.44 6.70
CA ARG A 128 0.77 -4.82 7.20
C ARG A 128 -0.49 -5.62 6.96
N TYR A 129 -1.64 -4.94 6.96
CA TYR A 129 -2.94 -5.58 6.98
C TYR A 129 -3.77 -5.18 5.76
N LEU A 130 -4.63 -6.09 5.32
CA LEU A 130 -5.52 -5.87 4.19
C LEU A 130 -6.77 -5.09 4.62
N CYS A 131 -7.35 -5.50 5.75
CA CYS A 131 -8.54 -4.95 6.40
C CYS A 131 -8.49 -5.27 7.90
N VAL A 132 -9.50 -4.82 8.66
CA VAL A 132 -9.61 -5.05 10.11
C VAL A 132 -9.64 -6.54 10.44
N GLU A 133 -10.47 -7.32 9.74
CA GLU A 133 -10.60 -8.76 9.98
C GLU A 133 -9.29 -9.51 9.73
N HIS A 134 -8.51 -9.06 8.74
CA HIS A 134 -7.19 -9.62 8.49
C HIS A 134 -6.20 -9.27 9.61
N ALA A 135 -6.29 -8.07 10.19
CA ALA A 135 -5.46 -7.68 11.33
C ALA A 135 -5.75 -8.58 12.53
N GLU A 136 -7.02 -8.77 12.87
CA GLU A 136 -7.46 -9.65 13.95
C GLU A 136 -6.96 -11.09 13.75
N PHE A 137 -7.06 -11.62 12.53
CA PHE A 137 -6.57 -12.96 12.20
C PHE A 137 -5.05 -13.10 12.40
N VAL A 138 -4.27 -12.15 11.89
CA VAL A 138 -2.81 -12.17 12.00
C VAL A 138 -2.36 -12.06 13.46
N GLU A 139 -2.99 -11.19 14.24
CA GLU A 139 -2.64 -10.98 15.64
C GLU A 139 -2.97 -12.19 16.51
N GLN A 140 -4.08 -12.88 16.24
CA GLN A 140 -4.41 -14.14 16.91
C GLN A 140 -3.41 -15.25 16.56
N ALA A 141 -2.98 -15.34 15.30
CA ALA A 141 -2.00 -16.31 14.86
C ALA A 141 -0.62 -16.08 15.51
N ASP A 142 -0.17 -14.82 15.59
CA ASP A 142 1.08 -14.44 16.22
C ASP A 142 1.08 -14.77 17.73
N GLN A 143 -0.02 -14.51 18.43
CA GLN A 143 -0.18 -14.86 19.85
C GLN A 143 -0.22 -16.38 20.09
N GLY A 144 -0.83 -17.14 19.18
CA GLY A 144 -0.83 -18.60 19.22
C GLY A 144 0.56 -19.21 19.07
N MET A 145 1.38 -18.65 18.18
CA MET A 145 2.79 -19.04 18.00
C MET A 145 3.65 -18.73 19.23
N GLN A 146 3.45 -17.57 19.88
CA GLN A 146 4.18 -17.20 21.10
C GLN A 146 3.82 -18.10 22.29
N ARG A 147 2.57 -18.55 22.41
CA ARG A 147 2.14 -19.48 23.46
C ARG A 147 2.66 -20.90 23.25
N GLY A 148 2.68 -21.39 22.01
CA GLY A 148 3.23 -22.72 21.68
C GLY A 148 4.74 -22.86 21.93
N SER A 149 5.48 -21.75 21.99
CA SER A 149 6.92 -21.73 22.29
C SER A 149 7.24 -21.92 23.78
N LEU A 150 6.29 -21.63 24.69
CA LEU A 150 6.50 -21.73 26.14
C LEU A 150 6.13 -23.10 26.73
N ASP A 151 5.43 -23.96 25.98
CA ASP A 151 5.01 -25.30 26.41
C ASP A 151 5.98 -26.42 25.97
N GLY A 152 7.09 -26.09 25.31
CA GLY A 152 8.06 -27.05 24.77
C GLY A 152 9.09 -27.63 25.75
N ASP A 153 9.13 -27.19 27.01
CA ASP A 153 10.21 -27.54 27.96
C ASP A 153 9.71 -28.21 29.26
N ARG A 154 8.72 -29.10 29.15
CA ARG A 154 8.33 -30.00 30.23
C ARG A 154 8.04 -31.40 29.73
N SER A 155 9.09 -32.14 29.42
CA SER A 155 9.16 -33.59 29.65
C SER A 155 10.54 -34.09 29.26
N HIS A 156 11.36 -34.47 30.24
CA HIS A 156 11.97 -35.79 30.24
C HIS A 156 12.36 -36.18 31.68
N PRO A 157 11.88 -37.32 32.20
CA PRO A 157 12.39 -37.94 33.43
C PRO A 157 13.77 -38.58 33.22
#